data_AF-A0A9P5SPH6-F1
#
_entry.id   AF-A0A9P5SPH6-F1
#
_cell.length_a   1.000
_cell.length_b   1.000
_cell.length_c   1.000
_cell.angle_alpha   90.00
_cell.angle_beta   90.00
_cell.angle_gamma   90.00
#
_symmetry.space_group_name_H-M   'P 1'
#
loop_
_entity.id
_entity.type
_entity.pdbx_description
1 polymer ?
#
loop_
_entity_poly.entity_id
_entity_poly.type
_entity_poly.pdbx_seq_one_letter_code
_entity_poly.pdbx_strand_id
1 'polypeptide(L)'
;MVKNMRTSKKVSKQALEAISAAQAKHNKSLQLPIATLLATASMVAAKRACELKVDAIVKECQENNCKFRDSKFDLLNDRRNCLYSSLVSETVYADVAGTKRVSDLFRDPVFFLNGAHPDDIKQGAVGDCWILSALGVVANIPGLIEQLCVKKNEEVGVYGFIFFKDGDWVSTVVDDQLFYKIDPVTRRRTLYFSSCREERESWLPLMEKAYAKIHGDYETLTGGFTSEGIEDLTGGISSILFTDDILNKDRFWEKEMKHVNKATLMGCSINFQDDTTEMRGIQPGHAYSVLDVAEFDGERLVHIRNPWGAIEWTGDWSDQSDKWTPEAIKQLKLEDKDDGRFWMSYRDFLNIFTTIDRCRVFDASWSVASSWIPYNVDPRSEGKFRIRLRHAGDTVIALTQPDTRYYGAFNADFINTLSFHVYDKDQQLIKRAKLTVPYSKRSVSCELALEAGTYTVVPHVTREPTDIVPDQGHEGEVDTAISPATRTNEVQVVVEPVTMDKSSYMFQQRKATLVRSMSMARVTGRKLLGVDDEDYESDNEPEELEEAHWQIMLGLRVYSHDLSITVDGIPGAHPRFTRPQERKAAEANAEADDAADPENITSALLDKKAWVTEPEEEREE
;
A
#
# COMPACT_ATOMS: atom_id res chain seq x y z
N MET A 1 8.44 -27.16 -50.78
CA MET A 1 7.15 -26.47 -50.83
C MET A 1 6.96 -25.72 -49.52
N VAL A 2 7.42 -24.47 -49.48
CA VAL A 2 7.20 -23.51 -48.39
C VAL A 2 6.13 -22.56 -48.90
N LYS A 3 4.97 -22.47 -48.23
CA LYS A 3 4.09 -21.29 -48.21
C LYS A 3 2.85 -21.56 -47.34
N ASN A 4 2.54 -20.58 -46.49
CA ASN A 4 1.26 -20.32 -45.80
C ASN A 4 1.23 -20.55 -44.29
N MET A 5 2.04 -19.79 -43.54
CA MET A 5 1.67 -19.31 -42.20
C MET A 5 2.05 -17.83 -42.08
N ARG A 6 1.15 -16.93 -42.50
CA ARG A 6 1.15 -15.50 -42.12
C ARG A 6 -0.24 -14.92 -42.40
N THR A 7 -1.11 -14.90 -41.39
CA THR A 7 -2.24 -13.97 -41.33
C THR A 7 -2.34 -13.41 -39.91
N SER A 8 -1.69 -12.27 -39.74
CA SER A 8 -1.81 -11.34 -38.61
C SER A 8 -3.27 -10.86 -38.51
N LYS A 9 -3.89 -11.04 -37.34
CA LYS A 9 -5.16 -10.39 -36.97
C LYS A 9 -4.88 -8.91 -36.70
N LYS A 10 -4.96 -8.05 -37.72
CA LYS A 10 -5.16 -6.62 -37.54
C LYS A 10 -6.62 -6.39 -37.12
N VAL A 11 -6.86 -6.08 -35.85
CA VAL A 11 -8.14 -5.52 -35.42
C VAL A 11 -8.28 -4.15 -36.07
N SER A 12 -9.36 -3.92 -36.82
CA SER A 12 -9.56 -2.66 -37.54
C SER A 12 -9.80 -1.52 -36.57
N LYS A 13 -9.37 -0.30 -36.93
CA LYS A 13 -9.62 0.93 -36.14
C LYS A 13 -11.10 1.12 -35.81
N GLN A 14 -11.98 0.77 -36.74
CA GLN A 14 -13.44 0.78 -36.54
C GLN A 14 -13.92 -0.20 -35.46
N ALA A 15 -13.27 -1.37 -35.31
CA ALA A 15 -13.62 -2.32 -34.26
C ALA A 15 -13.23 -1.81 -32.87
N LEU A 16 -12.08 -1.13 -32.75
CA LEU A 16 -11.65 -0.50 -31.49
C LEU A 16 -12.56 0.69 -31.12
N GLU A 17 -12.93 1.52 -32.09
CA GLU A 17 -13.87 2.63 -31.88
C GLU A 17 -15.28 2.13 -31.50
N ALA A 18 -15.73 1.02 -32.10
CA ALA A 18 -17.02 0.40 -31.76
C ALA A 18 -17.02 -0.22 -30.36
N ILE A 19 -15.92 -0.83 -29.93
CA ILE A 19 -15.76 -1.38 -28.56
C ILE A 19 -15.76 -0.23 -27.54
N SER A 20 -15.01 0.85 -27.79
CA SER A 20 -14.97 2.04 -26.94
C SER A 20 -16.35 2.70 -26.81
N ALA A 21 -17.07 2.86 -27.93
CA ALA A 21 -18.42 3.42 -27.93
C ALA A 21 -19.45 2.52 -27.22
N ALA A 22 -19.32 1.20 -27.36
CA ALA A 22 -20.17 0.23 -26.68
C ALA A 22 -19.92 0.23 -25.17
N GLN A 23 -18.65 0.32 -24.74
CA GLN A 23 -18.27 0.45 -23.33
C GLN A 23 -18.76 1.76 -22.73
N ALA A 24 -18.60 2.89 -23.43
CA ALA A 24 -19.10 4.19 -22.96
C ALA A 24 -20.64 4.18 -22.81
N LYS A 25 -21.35 3.55 -23.75
CA LYS A 25 -22.82 3.41 -23.69
C LYS A 25 -23.26 2.46 -22.57
N HIS A 26 -22.52 1.37 -22.35
CA HIS A 26 -22.77 0.42 -21.28
C HIS A 26 -22.55 1.05 -19.90
N ASN A 27 -21.44 1.77 -19.71
CA ASN A 27 -21.11 2.48 -18.47
C ASN A 27 -22.15 3.56 -18.14
N LYS A 28 -22.64 4.28 -19.17
CA LYS A 28 -23.70 5.28 -19.02
C LYS A 28 -25.08 4.67 -18.69
N SER A 29 -25.32 3.42 -19.10
CA SER A 29 -26.58 2.71 -18.82
C SER A 29 -26.63 2.05 -17.43
N LEU A 30 -25.47 1.76 -16.84
CA LEU A 30 -25.37 1.05 -15.56
C LEU A 30 -25.40 1.96 -14.32
N GLN A 31 -25.46 3.28 -14.47
CA GLN A 31 -25.33 4.24 -13.35
C GLN A 31 -24.14 3.89 -12.43
N LEU A 32 -23.04 3.36 -13.00
CA LEU A 32 -21.86 3.02 -12.22
C LEU A 32 -21.29 4.30 -11.59
N PRO A 33 -20.87 4.27 -10.32
CA PRO A 33 -20.14 5.40 -9.75
C PRO A 33 -18.93 5.74 -10.62
N ILE A 34 -18.60 7.02 -10.71
CA ILE A 34 -17.47 7.54 -11.51
C ILE A 34 -16.14 6.90 -11.02
N ALA A 35 -16.09 6.48 -9.75
CA ALA A 35 -15.05 5.66 -9.18
C ALA A 35 -15.36 4.16 -9.35
N THR A 36 -14.54 3.44 -10.11
CA THR A 36 -14.59 1.96 -10.21
C THR A 36 -13.26 1.37 -9.77
N LEU A 37 -13.25 0.07 -9.44
CA LEU A 37 -12.00 -0.67 -9.29
C LEU A 37 -11.22 -0.62 -10.60
N LEU A 38 -9.88 -0.54 -10.52
CA LEU A 38 -9.03 -0.54 -11.70
C LEU A 38 -9.18 -1.87 -12.48
N ALA A 39 -10.00 -1.84 -13.51
CA ALA A 39 -10.36 -2.99 -14.32
C ALA A 39 -9.19 -3.38 -15.24
N THR A 40 -8.38 -4.33 -14.79
CA THR A 40 -7.24 -4.87 -15.55
C THR A 40 -7.47 -6.33 -15.94
N ALA A 41 -6.69 -6.83 -16.91
CA ALA A 41 -6.69 -8.26 -17.23
C ALA A 41 -6.32 -9.12 -16.01
N SER A 42 -5.44 -8.61 -15.13
CA SER A 42 -5.06 -9.31 -13.92
C SER A 42 -6.14 -9.32 -12.85
N MET A 43 -6.96 -8.26 -12.75
CA MET A 43 -8.17 -8.27 -11.90
C MET A 43 -9.12 -9.41 -12.31
N VAL A 44 -9.38 -9.56 -13.62
CA VAL A 44 -10.23 -10.65 -14.13
C VAL A 44 -9.61 -12.03 -13.82
N ALA A 45 -8.30 -12.16 -13.99
CA ALA A 45 -7.59 -13.39 -13.65
C ALA A 45 -7.64 -13.72 -12.16
N ALA A 46 -7.44 -12.73 -11.29
CA ALA A 46 -7.50 -12.86 -9.84
C ALA A 46 -8.91 -13.25 -9.37
N LYS A 47 -9.96 -12.60 -9.91
CA LYS A 47 -11.36 -12.99 -9.64
C LYS A 47 -11.61 -14.45 -10.01
N ARG A 48 -11.27 -14.83 -11.25
CA ARG A 48 -11.47 -16.21 -11.72
C ARG A 48 -10.68 -17.24 -10.88
N ALA A 49 -9.43 -16.94 -10.53
CA ALA A 49 -8.63 -17.80 -9.67
C ALA A 49 -9.25 -17.96 -8.27
N CYS A 50 -9.78 -16.86 -7.72
CA CYS A 50 -10.49 -16.85 -6.45
C CYS A 50 -11.75 -17.73 -6.50
N GLU A 51 -12.60 -17.55 -7.52
CA GLU A 51 -13.83 -18.33 -7.71
C GLU A 51 -13.54 -19.83 -7.79
N LEU A 52 -12.58 -20.23 -8.63
CA LEU A 52 -12.19 -21.63 -8.80
C LEU A 52 -11.67 -22.23 -7.49
N LYS A 53 -10.89 -21.46 -6.72
CA LYS A 53 -10.37 -21.90 -5.43
C LYS A 53 -11.49 -22.07 -4.40
N VAL A 54 -12.42 -21.13 -4.32
CA VAL A 54 -13.58 -21.24 -3.43
C VAL A 54 -14.45 -22.43 -3.81
N ASP A 55 -14.70 -22.67 -5.10
CA ASP A 55 -15.49 -23.83 -5.56
C ASP A 55 -14.83 -25.16 -5.20
N ALA A 56 -13.50 -25.26 -5.38
CA ALA A 56 -12.75 -26.45 -4.99
C ALA A 56 -12.85 -26.71 -3.47
N ILE A 57 -12.68 -25.67 -2.66
CA ILE A 57 -12.80 -25.75 -1.19
C ILE A 57 -14.21 -26.16 -0.78
N VAL A 58 -15.24 -25.56 -1.36
CA VAL A 58 -16.64 -25.89 -1.06
C VAL A 58 -16.91 -27.36 -1.34
N LYS A 59 -16.48 -27.85 -2.51
CA LYS A 59 -16.65 -29.26 -2.89
C LYS A 59 -15.96 -30.19 -1.90
N GLU A 60 -14.69 -29.94 -1.58
CA GLU A 60 -13.91 -30.74 -0.62
C GLU A 60 -14.56 -30.75 0.77
N CYS A 61 -15.01 -29.59 1.25
CA CYS A 61 -15.65 -29.46 2.55
C CYS A 61 -17.00 -30.19 2.62
N GLN A 62 -17.79 -30.15 1.54
CA GLN A 62 -19.05 -30.88 1.42
C GLN A 62 -18.81 -32.40 1.39
N GLU A 63 -17.80 -32.88 0.66
CA GLU A 63 -17.43 -34.30 0.60
C GLU A 63 -16.96 -34.82 1.97
N ASN A 64 -16.22 -34.00 2.72
CA ASN A 64 -15.69 -34.36 4.03
C ASN A 64 -16.65 -34.03 5.19
N ASN A 65 -17.82 -33.46 4.91
CA ASN A 65 -18.78 -32.98 5.90
C ASN A 65 -18.12 -32.09 6.99
N CYS A 66 -17.31 -31.12 6.56
CA CYS A 66 -16.60 -30.21 7.45
C CYS A 66 -16.73 -28.75 6.98
N LYS A 67 -16.45 -27.81 7.88
CA LYS A 67 -16.29 -26.39 7.53
C LYS A 67 -14.86 -26.11 7.09
N PHE A 68 -14.68 -25.15 6.20
CA PHE A 68 -13.35 -24.73 5.76
C PHE A 68 -12.53 -24.22 6.95
N ARG A 69 -11.27 -24.63 6.99
CA ARG A 69 -10.26 -24.09 7.89
C ARG A 69 -9.05 -23.70 7.06
N ASP A 70 -8.62 -22.46 7.22
CA ASP A 70 -7.51 -21.89 6.49
C ASP A 70 -6.20 -22.26 7.18
N SER A 71 -5.59 -23.37 6.74
CA SER A 71 -4.32 -23.86 7.30
C SER A 71 -3.15 -22.88 7.19
N LYS A 72 -3.24 -21.87 6.32
CA LYS A 72 -2.21 -20.83 6.16
C LYS A 72 -2.41 -19.63 7.09
N PHE A 73 -3.55 -19.52 7.75
CA PHE A 73 -3.92 -18.42 8.64
C PHE A 73 -4.90 -18.94 9.71
N ASP A 74 -4.48 -19.99 10.41
CA ASP A 74 -5.30 -20.72 11.37
C ASP A 74 -5.29 -20.02 12.73
N LEU A 75 -6.31 -19.20 12.98
CA LEU A 75 -6.40 -18.42 14.20
C LEU A 75 -6.46 -19.28 15.47
N LEU A 76 -7.00 -20.51 15.37
CA LEU A 76 -7.18 -21.40 16.51
C LEU A 76 -5.88 -22.08 16.91
N ASN A 77 -5.16 -22.65 15.94
CA ASN A 77 -3.97 -23.47 16.20
C ASN A 77 -2.66 -22.68 16.06
N ASP A 78 -2.66 -21.57 15.32
CA ASP A 78 -1.50 -20.73 15.06
C ASP A 78 -1.76 -19.26 15.43
N ARG A 79 -2.34 -19.06 16.62
CA ARG A 79 -2.68 -17.73 17.15
C ARG A 79 -1.48 -16.77 17.13
N ARG A 80 -0.26 -17.27 17.39
CA ARG A 80 0.94 -16.42 17.44
C ARG A 80 1.25 -15.83 16.08
N ASN A 81 1.36 -16.65 15.02
CA ASN A 81 1.70 -16.14 13.69
C ASN A 81 0.56 -15.35 13.04
N CYS A 82 -0.67 -15.48 13.54
CA CYS A 82 -1.78 -14.67 13.04
C CYS A 82 -1.90 -13.32 13.75
N LEU A 83 -1.42 -13.21 14.99
CA LEU A 83 -1.49 -11.97 15.76
C LEU A 83 -0.23 -11.13 15.68
N TYR A 84 0.95 -11.74 15.68
CA TYR A 84 2.22 -11.05 15.90
C TYR A 84 3.13 -11.15 14.69
N SER A 85 3.79 -10.03 14.36
CA SER A 85 4.72 -9.93 13.25
C SER A 85 6.04 -10.62 13.54
N SER A 86 6.54 -10.46 14.77
CA SER A 86 7.89 -10.87 15.16
C SER A 86 7.90 -11.90 16.29
N LEU A 87 8.95 -12.72 16.32
CA LEU A 87 9.23 -13.61 17.45
C LEU A 87 9.50 -12.83 18.75
N VAL A 88 9.77 -11.52 18.66
CA VAL A 88 10.08 -10.63 19.79
C VAL A 88 9.08 -9.47 19.95
N SER A 89 7.87 -9.59 19.40
CA SER A 89 6.82 -8.57 19.62
C SER A 89 6.60 -8.30 21.12
N GLU A 90 6.68 -7.03 21.50
CA GLU A 90 6.33 -6.53 22.83
C GLU A 90 4.84 -6.27 22.98
N THR A 91 4.10 -6.19 21.87
CA THR A 91 2.65 -6.05 21.88
C THR A 91 2.02 -7.30 22.50
N VAL A 92 1.11 -7.12 23.46
CA VAL A 92 0.39 -8.23 24.12
C VAL A 92 -1.12 -8.06 23.93
N TYR A 93 -1.72 -8.95 23.14
CA TYR A 93 -3.18 -9.04 23.01
C TYR A 93 -3.79 -9.87 24.16
N ALA A 94 -3.66 -9.37 25.39
CA ALA A 94 -4.03 -10.07 26.62
C ALA A 94 -5.53 -10.39 26.71
N ASP A 95 -6.37 -9.51 26.16
CA ASP A 95 -7.83 -9.59 26.24
C ASP A 95 -8.46 -10.54 25.20
N VAL A 96 -7.66 -11.11 24.28
CA VAL A 96 -8.15 -12.12 23.34
C VAL A 96 -8.46 -13.42 24.10
N ALA A 97 -9.74 -13.68 24.28
CA ALA A 97 -10.27 -14.83 24.99
C ALA A 97 -10.21 -16.13 24.14
N GLY A 98 -10.23 -16.01 22.82
CA GLY A 98 -10.11 -17.15 21.91
C GLY A 98 -10.64 -16.85 20.52
N THR A 99 -10.91 -17.91 19.75
CA THR A 99 -11.44 -17.83 18.39
C THR A 99 -12.72 -18.63 18.25
N LYS A 100 -13.69 -18.11 17.52
CA LYS A 100 -14.93 -18.82 17.17
C LYS A 100 -15.36 -18.49 15.75
N ARG A 101 -16.15 -19.39 15.15
CA ARG A 101 -16.77 -19.12 13.86
C ARG A 101 -17.86 -18.08 14.00
N VAL A 102 -18.13 -17.33 12.94
CA VAL A 102 -19.22 -16.34 12.89
C VAL A 102 -20.56 -16.96 13.35
N SER A 103 -20.88 -18.18 12.89
CA SER A 103 -22.10 -18.90 13.29
C SER A 103 -22.19 -19.29 14.77
N ASP A 104 -21.05 -19.33 15.48
CA ASP A 104 -21.00 -19.67 16.91
C ASP A 104 -20.99 -18.42 17.82
N LEU A 105 -20.74 -17.25 17.23
CA LEU A 105 -20.72 -15.97 17.90
C LEU A 105 -22.08 -15.27 17.82
N PHE A 106 -22.72 -15.33 16.66
CA PHE A 106 -23.92 -14.56 16.36
C PHE A 106 -25.08 -15.45 15.91
N ARG A 107 -26.30 -15.01 16.21
CA ARG A 107 -27.52 -15.67 15.77
C ARG A 107 -27.92 -15.14 14.39
N ASP A 108 -28.20 -16.06 13.46
CA ASP A 108 -28.60 -15.72 12.09
C ASP A 108 -27.62 -14.73 11.43
N PRO A 109 -26.31 -15.07 11.39
CA PRO A 109 -25.31 -14.18 10.83
C PRO A 109 -25.51 -14.03 9.32
N VAL A 110 -25.22 -12.84 8.84
CA VAL A 110 -25.21 -12.52 7.42
C VAL A 110 -23.88 -11.87 7.05
N PHE A 111 -23.42 -12.10 5.83
CA PHE A 111 -22.23 -11.41 5.35
C PHE A 111 -22.51 -9.91 5.13
N PHE A 112 -23.53 -9.59 4.33
CA PHE A 112 -24.04 -8.22 4.14
C PHE A 112 -25.50 -8.19 4.58
N LEU A 113 -25.87 -7.19 5.38
CA LEU A 113 -27.26 -6.96 5.74
C LEU A 113 -27.97 -6.14 4.66
N ASN A 114 -27.46 -4.94 4.35
CA ASN A 114 -28.06 -4.00 3.39
C ASN A 114 -27.03 -3.47 2.38
N GLY A 115 -26.00 -4.27 2.07
CA GLY A 115 -24.79 -3.81 1.39
C GLY A 115 -23.77 -3.26 2.39
N ALA A 116 -22.56 -2.97 1.92
CA ALA A 116 -21.54 -2.35 2.77
C ALA A 116 -21.80 -0.85 2.88
N HIS A 117 -21.80 -0.31 4.10
CA HIS A 117 -21.94 1.12 4.35
C HIS A 117 -20.86 1.62 5.31
N PRO A 118 -20.43 2.89 5.21
CA PRO A 118 -19.50 3.47 6.17
C PRO A 118 -19.96 3.21 7.61
N ASP A 119 -21.24 3.43 7.93
CA ASP A 119 -21.81 3.31 9.28
C ASP A 119 -21.65 1.92 9.92
N ASP A 120 -21.37 0.88 9.13
CA ASP A 120 -21.12 -0.45 9.66
C ASP A 120 -19.78 -0.48 10.40
N ILE A 121 -18.80 0.34 10.02
CA ILE A 121 -17.42 0.19 10.47
C ILE A 121 -17.24 0.62 11.93
N LYS A 122 -16.80 -0.31 12.78
CA LYS A 122 -16.29 -0.02 14.12
C LYS A 122 -14.93 -0.65 14.31
N GLN A 123 -13.94 0.18 14.59
CA GLN A 123 -12.60 -0.27 14.94
C GLN A 123 -12.57 -1.08 16.23
N GLY A 124 -11.69 -2.09 16.25
CA GLY A 124 -11.40 -2.89 17.42
C GLY A 124 -10.11 -2.48 18.13
N ALA A 125 -9.41 -3.48 18.65
CA ALA A 125 -8.23 -3.27 19.50
C ALA A 125 -6.89 -3.06 18.76
N VAL A 126 -6.87 -3.09 17.43
CA VAL A 126 -5.64 -2.90 16.63
C VAL A 126 -5.55 -1.47 16.12
N GLY A 127 -4.33 -0.94 16.01
CA GLY A 127 -4.04 0.43 15.55
C GLY A 127 -4.14 0.58 14.02
N ASP A 128 -5.18 0.01 13.42
CA ASP A 128 -5.39 -0.10 11.97
C ASP A 128 -6.42 0.91 11.44
N CYS A 129 -6.61 2.02 12.17
CA CYS A 129 -7.57 3.07 11.82
C CYS A 129 -7.45 3.55 10.37
N TRP A 130 -6.24 3.55 9.80
CA TRP A 130 -5.97 3.93 8.42
C TRP A 130 -6.69 3.04 7.40
N ILE A 131 -6.69 1.71 7.58
CA ILE A 131 -7.38 0.80 6.68
C ILE A 131 -8.89 0.80 6.94
N LEU A 132 -9.33 0.96 8.20
CA LEU A 132 -10.76 1.07 8.50
C LEU A 132 -11.36 2.39 7.97
N SER A 133 -10.62 3.49 8.01
CA SER A 133 -10.99 4.72 7.33
C SER A 133 -10.97 4.56 5.81
N ALA A 134 -10.00 3.84 5.25
CA ALA A 134 -10.00 3.55 3.81
C ALA A 134 -11.25 2.74 3.40
N LEU A 135 -11.63 1.74 4.20
CA LEU A 135 -12.88 1.00 4.04
C LEU A 135 -14.10 1.89 4.18
N GLY A 136 -14.08 2.88 5.08
CA GLY A 136 -15.14 3.89 5.20
C GLY A 136 -15.30 4.70 3.93
N VAL A 137 -14.20 5.17 3.35
CA VAL A 137 -14.21 5.90 2.08
C VAL A 137 -14.71 5.03 0.92
N VAL A 138 -14.26 3.77 0.84
CA VAL A 138 -14.65 2.87 -0.28
C VAL A 138 -16.09 2.37 -0.13
N ALA A 139 -16.55 2.07 1.09
CA ALA A 139 -17.95 1.68 1.37
C ALA A 139 -18.93 2.82 1.09
N ASN A 140 -18.49 4.06 1.16
CA ASN A 140 -19.29 5.23 0.78
C ASN A 140 -19.63 5.25 -0.73
N ILE A 141 -18.85 4.53 -1.55
CA ILE A 141 -19.14 4.36 -2.97
C ILE A 141 -19.95 3.07 -3.16
N PRO A 142 -21.23 3.16 -3.59
CA PRO A 142 -22.10 2.00 -3.68
C PRO A 142 -21.53 0.89 -4.56
N GLY A 143 -21.46 -0.33 -4.02
CA GLY A 143 -21.07 -1.52 -4.78
C GLY A 143 -19.57 -1.78 -4.91
N LEU A 144 -18.67 -0.94 -4.38
CA LEU A 144 -17.23 -1.18 -4.48
C LEU A 144 -16.74 -2.31 -3.56
N ILE A 145 -17.20 -2.33 -2.31
CA ILE A 145 -16.81 -3.37 -1.34
C ILE A 145 -17.31 -4.75 -1.79
N GLU A 146 -18.53 -4.81 -2.35
CA GLU A 146 -19.11 -6.02 -2.89
C GLU A 146 -18.31 -6.57 -4.06
N GLN A 147 -17.65 -5.71 -4.85
CA GLN A 147 -16.79 -6.16 -5.95
C GLN A 147 -15.45 -6.76 -5.48
N LEU A 148 -15.01 -6.44 -4.26
CA LEU A 148 -13.82 -7.02 -3.63
C LEU A 148 -14.12 -8.41 -3.04
N CYS A 149 -15.36 -8.65 -2.59
CA CYS A 149 -15.84 -9.98 -2.21
C CYS A 149 -16.26 -10.78 -3.45
N VAL A 150 -15.35 -11.59 -3.98
CA VAL A 150 -15.55 -12.29 -5.25
C VAL A 150 -16.54 -13.45 -5.12
N LYS A 151 -16.37 -14.29 -4.10
CA LYS A 151 -17.19 -15.48 -3.90
C LYS A 151 -17.20 -15.89 -2.44
N LYS A 152 -18.33 -16.41 -1.96
CA LYS A 152 -18.47 -16.89 -0.58
C LYS A 152 -19.43 -18.07 -0.51
N ASN A 153 -19.26 -18.89 0.52
CA ASN A 153 -20.21 -19.90 0.94
C ASN A 153 -20.26 -19.90 2.48
N GLU A 154 -21.35 -19.34 3.03
CA GLU A 154 -21.51 -19.12 4.48
C GLU A 154 -21.75 -20.43 5.25
N GLU A 155 -22.31 -21.46 4.59
CA GLU A 155 -22.51 -22.79 5.18
C GLU A 155 -21.17 -23.48 5.44
N VAL A 156 -20.30 -23.50 4.43
CA VAL A 156 -18.93 -24.02 4.53
C VAL A 156 -18.03 -23.09 5.36
N GLY A 157 -18.36 -21.79 5.41
CA GLY A 157 -17.58 -20.77 6.10
C GLY A 157 -16.32 -20.37 5.33
N VAL A 158 -16.42 -20.20 4.01
CA VAL A 158 -15.30 -19.80 3.12
C VAL A 158 -15.63 -18.51 2.36
N TYR A 159 -14.68 -17.59 2.34
CA TYR A 159 -14.83 -16.24 1.76
C TYR A 159 -13.61 -15.88 0.93
N GLY A 160 -13.84 -15.51 -0.33
CA GLY A 160 -12.82 -15.14 -1.29
C GLY A 160 -12.84 -13.65 -1.60
N PHE A 161 -11.68 -13.01 -1.48
CA PHE A 161 -11.46 -11.58 -1.68
C PHE A 161 -10.39 -11.32 -2.73
N ILE A 162 -10.39 -10.11 -3.28
CA ILE A 162 -9.28 -9.57 -4.06
C ILE A 162 -8.81 -8.24 -3.45
N PHE A 163 -7.51 -8.00 -3.53
CA PHE A 163 -6.88 -6.74 -3.15
C PHE A 163 -5.86 -6.35 -4.22
N PHE A 164 -5.62 -5.07 -4.38
CA PHE A 164 -4.54 -4.55 -5.19
C PHE A 164 -3.27 -4.48 -4.34
N LYS A 165 -2.17 -5.08 -4.79
CA LYS A 165 -0.90 -5.11 -4.07
C LYS A 165 0.25 -5.09 -5.05
N ASP A 166 1.23 -4.22 -4.81
CA ASP A 166 2.43 -4.07 -5.62
C ASP A 166 2.14 -4.01 -7.13
N GLY A 167 1.14 -3.20 -7.49
CA GLY A 167 0.79 -2.97 -8.89
C GLY A 167 -0.04 -4.06 -9.56
N ASP A 168 -0.50 -5.08 -8.82
CA ASP A 168 -1.30 -6.17 -9.37
C ASP A 168 -2.46 -6.59 -8.45
N TRP A 169 -3.48 -7.23 -9.00
CA TRP A 169 -4.60 -7.77 -8.22
C TRP A 169 -4.29 -9.18 -7.73
N VAL A 170 -4.38 -9.38 -6.42
CA VAL A 170 -4.14 -10.66 -5.75
C VAL A 170 -5.43 -11.17 -5.13
N SER A 171 -5.67 -12.48 -5.24
CA SER A 171 -6.80 -13.15 -4.57
C SER A 171 -6.37 -13.77 -3.25
N THR A 172 -7.19 -13.64 -2.21
CA THR A 172 -7.03 -14.34 -0.94
C THR A 172 -8.34 -15.02 -0.54
N VAL A 173 -8.23 -16.14 0.17
CA VAL A 173 -9.39 -16.90 0.66
C VAL A 173 -9.17 -17.15 2.14
N VAL A 174 -10.19 -16.91 2.96
CA VAL A 174 -10.17 -17.07 4.42
C VAL A 174 -11.38 -17.87 4.90
N ASP A 175 -11.26 -18.46 6.08
CA ASP A 175 -12.39 -19.04 6.81
C ASP A 175 -13.12 -18.01 7.70
N ASP A 176 -14.24 -18.41 8.31
CA ASP A 176 -15.08 -17.60 9.20
C ASP A 176 -14.67 -17.58 10.68
N GLN A 177 -13.47 -18.05 11.05
CA GLN A 177 -12.99 -17.93 12.43
C GLN A 177 -12.54 -16.51 12.74
N LEU A 178 -12.97 -15.94 13.86
CA LEU A 178 -12.62 -14.60 14.32
C LEU A 178 -12.19 -14.62 15.79
N PHE A 179 -11.29 -13.70 16.16
CA PHE A 179 -10.91 -13.47 17.55
C PHE A 179 -12.01 -12.74 18.31
N TYR A 180 -12.29 -13.20 19.51
CA TYR A 180 -13.27 -12.57 20.41
C TYR A 180 -12.65 -12.28 21.78
N LYS A 181 -13.22 -11.29 22.46
CA LYS A 181 -13.01 -11.01 23.88
C LYS A 181 -14.29 -11.25 24.66
N ILE A 182 -14.17 -11.31 25.97
CA ILE A 182 -15.30 -11.34 26.89
C ILE A 182 -15.41 -9.96 27.49
N ASP A 183 -16.53 -9.29 27.25
CA ASP A 183 -16.82 -8.01 27.88
C ASP A 183 -16.81 -8.17 29.41
N PRO A 184 -16.02 -7.36 30.14
CA PRO A 184 -15.86 -7.53 31.58
C PRO A 184 -17.16 -7.27 32.37
N VAL A 185 -18.03 -6.41 31.84
CA VAL A 185 -19.29 -5.98 32.45
C VAL A 185 -20.43 -6.91 32.04
N THR A 186 -20.66 -7.08 30.73
CA THR A 186 -21.81 -7.83 30.22
C THR A 186 -21.55 -9.33 30.16
N ARG A 187 -20.29 -9.76 30.26
CA ARG A 187 -19.81 -11.15 30.08
C ARG A 187 -20.19 -11.75 28.73
N ARG A 188 -20.61 -10.92 27.77
CA ARG A 188 -20.89 -11.33 26.40
C ARG A 188 -19.60 -11.48 25.61
N ARG A 189 -19.65 -12.33 24.59
CA ARG A 189 -18.56 -12.43 23.62
C ARG A 189 -18.73 -11.32 22.60
N THR A 190 -17.69 -10.53 22.40
CA THR A 190 -17.64 -9.47 21.38
C THR A 190 -16.38 -9.66 20.54
N LEU A 191 -16.40 -9.17 19.30
CA LEU A 191 -15.22 -9.26 18.45
C LEU A 191 -14.06 -8.45 19.05
N TYR A 192 -12.85 -8.95 18.87
CA TYR A 192 -11.65 -8.31 19.41
C TYR A 192 -11.14 -7.18 18.51
N PHE A 193 -11.12 -7.45 17.21
CA PHE A 193 -10.74 -6.50 16.17
C PHE A 193 -11.98 -5.80 15.61
N SER A 194 -11.99 -5.43 14.33
CA SER A 194 -13.13 -4.71 13.75
C SER A 194 -14.45 -5.46 13.93
N SER A 195 -15.54 -4.71 13.98
CA SER A 195 -16.90 -5.24 14.06
C SER A 195 -17.88 -4.37 13.28
N CYS A 196 -18.94 -4.98 12.77
CA CYS A 196 -20.02 -4.21 12.17
C CYS A 196 -20.88 -3.53 13.26
N ARG A 197 -21.56 -2.44 12.92
CA ARG A 197 -22.50 -1.77 13.81
C ARG A 197 -23.60 -2.72 14.27
N GLU A 198 -24.12 -3.48 13.33
CA GLU A 198 -25.03 -4.60 13.58
C GLU A 198 -24.22 -5.88 13.84
N GLU A 199 -24.40 -6.49 15.01
CA GLU A 199 -23.55 -7.59 15.49
C GLU A 199 -23.59 -8.83 14.58
N ARG A 200 -24.71 -9.06 13.89
CA ARG A 200 -24.86 -10.24 13.00
C ARG A 200 -24.25 -10.05 11.61
N GLU A 201 -23.78 -8.84 11.28
CA GLU A 201 -23.12 -8.57 10.01
C GLU A 201 -21.61 -8.81 10.12
N SER A 202 -21.02 -9.41 9.08
CA SER A 202 -19.66 -9.97 9.17
C SER A 202 -18.71 -9.59 8.03
N TRP A 203 -19.11 -8.74 7.09
CA TRP A 203 -18.24 -8.36 5.97
C TRP A 203 -16.96 -7.68 6.42
N LEU A 204 -17.04 -6.77 7.39
CA LEU A 204 -15.91 -6.00 7.88
C LEU A 204 -14.85 -6.87 8.57
N PRO A 205 -15.17 -7.64 9.63
CA PRO A 205 -14.15 -8.45 10.31
C PRO A 205 -13.53 -9.52 9.40
N LEU A 206 -14.29 -10.07 8.46
CA LEU A 206 -13.77 -11.07 7.52
C LEU A 206 -12.87 -10.44 6.46
N MET A 207 -13.14 -9.20 6.04
CA MET A 207 -12.27 -8.49 5.11
C MET A 207 -11.00 -7.97 5.78
N GLU A 208 -11.10 -7.43 7.01
CA GLU A 208 -9.94 -7.09 7.85
C GLU A 208 -9.05 -8.31 8.05
N LYS A 209 -9.63 -9.49 8.36
CA LYS A 209 -8.89 -10.75 8.43
C LYS A 209 -8.19 -11.11 7.12
N ALA A 210 -8.89 -10.97 5.99
CA ALA A 210 -8.31 -11.25 4.68
C ALA A 210 -7.16 -10.29 4.35
N TYR A 211 -7.27 -9.03 4.78
CA TYR A 211 -6.24 -8.01 4.66
C TYR A 211 -5.04 -8.29 5.57
N ALA A 212 -5.26 -8.67 6.82
CA ALA A 212 -4.22 -9.14 7.75
C ALA A 212 -3.45 -10.33 7.17
N LYS A 213 -4.15 -11.32 6.62
CA LYS A 213 -3.52 -12.50 6.00
C LYS A 213 -2.56 -12.15 4.85
N ILE A 214 -2.89 -11.16 4.01
CA ILE A 214 -2.01 -10.76 2.90
C ILE A 214 -0.86 -9.84 3.35
N HIS A 215 -0.90 -9.35 4.59
CA HIS A 215 0.16 -8.58 5.24
C HIS A 215 0.98 -9.41 6.23
N GLY A 216 0.50 -10.60 6.60
CA GLY A 216 1.22 -11.56 7.42
C GLY A 216 0.44 -11.94 8.68
N ASP A 217 -0.10 -10.93 9.38
CA ASP A 217 -0.74 -11.02 10.70
C ASP A 217 -1.53 -9.72 10.99
N TYR A 218 -2.19 -9.65 12.14
CA TYR A 218 -2.92 -8.44 12.57
C TYR A 218 -2.01 -7.30 13.04
N GLU A 219 -0.89 -7.60 13.71
CA GLU A 219 0.02 -6.57 14.24
C GLU A 219 0.63 -5.70 13.12
N THR A 220 0.97 -6.30 11.98
CA THR A 220 1.50 -5.59 10.79
C THR A 220 0.53 -4.56 10.20
N LEU A 221 -0.75 -4.59 10.58
CA LEU A 221 -1.72 -3.57 10.21
C LEU A 221 -1.65 -2.32 11.08
N THR A 222 -0.87 -2.34 12.17
CA THR A 222 -0.69 -1.19 13.06
C THR A 222 0.08 -0.09 12.35
N GLY A 223 -0.55 1.09 12.21
CA GLY A 223 0.06 2.26 11.58
C GLY A 223 0.08 2.21 10.05
N GLY A 224 -0.43 3.29 9.45
CA GLY A 224 -0.43 3.44 8.00
C GLY A 224 -1.15 4.69 7.54
N PHE A 225 -1.24 4.82 6.22
CA PHE A 225 -1.85 5.98 5.56
C PHE A 225 -3.14 5.57 4.87
N THR A 226 -4.23 6.30 5.13
CA THR A 226 -5.55 6.00 4.57
C THR A 226 -5.50 5.90 3.04
N SER A 227 -4.69 6.74 2.40
CA SER A 227 -4.51 6.72 0.93
C SER A 227 -3.92 5.40 0.41
N GLU A 228 -3.01 4.76 1.15
CA GLU A 228 -2.45 3.44 0.80
C GLU A 228 -3.51 2.35 0.93
N GLY A 229 -4.36 2.41 1.96
CA GLY A 229 -5.47 1.49 2.13
C GLY A 229 -6.47 1.62 0.98
N ILE A 230 -6.79 2.86 0.57
CA ILE A 230 -7.67 3.10 -0.58
C ILE A 230 -7.02 2.57 -1.87
N GLU A 231 -5.71 2.77 -2.05
CA GLU A 231 -4.97 2.22 -3.19
C GLU A 231 -5.08 0.69 -3.24
N ASP A 232 -4.88 0.00 -2.11
CA ASP A 232 -4.97 -1.46 -2.04
C ASP A 232 -6.41 -1.98 -2.25
N LEU A 233 -7.42 -1.16 -1.98
CA LEU A 233 -8.84 -1.49 -2.20
C LEU A 233 -9.33 -1.14 -3.61
N THR A 234 -8.64 -0.27 -4.35
CA THR A 234 -9.17 0.27 -5.63
C THR A 234 -8.25 0.12 -6.83
N GLY A 235 -6.95 -0.06 -6.61
CA GLY A 235 -5.92 0.03 -7.66
C GLY A 235 -5.60 1.45 -8.10
N GLY A 236 -6.02 2.45 -7.33
CA GLY A 236 -5.72 3.86 -7.56
C GLY A 236 -4.25 4.23 -7.34
N ILE A 237 -4.00 5.52 -7.16
CA ILE A 237 -2.67 6.06 -6.85
C ILE A 237 -2.78 6.96 -5.63
N SER A 238 -2.08 6.58 -4.56
CA SER A 238 -1.98 7.35 -3.33
C SER A 238 -1.06 8.57 -3.48
N SER A 239 -1.42 9.67 -2.82
CA SER A 239 -0.55 10.80 -2.53
C SER A 239 -1.01 11.48 -1.25
N ILE A 240 -0.09 12.08 -0.51
CA ILE A 240 -0.40 12.82 0.71
C ILE A 240 -0.02 14.30 0.50
N LEU A 241 -0.84 15.19 1.06
CA LEU A 241 -0.64 16.63 1.03
C LEU A 241 -0.77 17.20 2.44
N PHE A 242 0.17 18.05 2.85
CA PHE A 242 0.01 18.86 4.05
C PHE A 242 -0.98 20.00 3.80
N THR A 243 -1.86 20.27 4.76
CA THR A 243 -2.84 21.35 4.65
C THR A 243 -2.18 22.74 4.58
N ASP A 244 -1.05 22.92 5.24
CA ASP A 244 -0.23 24.14 5.19
C ASP A 244 0.45 24.36 3.84
N ASP A 245 0.73 23.29 3.09
CA ASP A 245 1.33 23.36 1.76
C ASP A 245 0.31 23.70 0.65
N ILE A 246 -0.97 23.89 1.01
CA ILE A 246 -2.01 24.29 0.07
C ILE A 246 -1.86 25.77 -0.28
N LEU A 247 -1.20 26.05 -1.40
CA LEU A 247 -0.97 27.41 -1.89
C LEU A 247 -2.25 28.23 -2.10
N ASN A 248 -3.30 27.62 -2.66
CA ASN A 248 -4.57 28.29 -2.91
C ASN A 248 -5.73 27.39 -2.49
N LYS A 249 -6.29 27.71 -1.33
CA LYS A 249 -7.37 26.97 -0.67
C LYS A 249 -8.68 26.98 -1.50
N ASP A 250 -8.98 28.07 -2.21
CA ASP A 250 -10.14 28.14 -3.11
C ASP A 250 -9.99 27.24 -4.33
N ARG A 251 -8.82 27.28 -4.99
CA ARG A 251 -8.53 26.40 -6.13
C ARG A 251 -8.57 24.94 -5.69
N PHE A 252 -8.02 24.62 -4.52
CA PHE A 252 -8.06 23.27 -3.97
C PHE A 252 -9.50 22.81 -3.74
N TRP A 253 -10.35 23.67 -3.18
CA TRP A 253 -11.77 23.37 -3.04
C TRP A 253 -12.44 23.04 -4.39
N GLU A 254 -12.28 23.93 -5.39
CA GLU A 254 -12.93 23.79 -6.69
C GLU A 254 -12.40 22.61 -7.52
N LYS A 255 -11.10 22.33 -7.45
CA LYS A 255 -10.44 21.31 -8.29
C LYS A 255 -10.32 19.96 -7.62
N GLU A 256 -10.22 19.89 -6.30
CA GLU A 256 -9.97 18.64 -5.58
C GLU A 256 -11.17 18.26 -4.71
N MET A 257 -11.55 19.11 -3.74
CA MET A 257 -12.60 18.76 -2.76
C MET A 257 -13.96 18.47 -3.43
N LYS A 258 -14.41 19.31 -4.38
CA LYS A 258 -15.66 19.08 -5.15
C LYS A 258 -15.67 17.78 -5.98
N HIS A 259 -14.50 17.16 -6.16
CA HIS A 259 -14.31 15.90 -6.90
C HIS A 259 -14.09 14.69 -5.99
N VAL A 260 -14.20 14.86 -4.66
CA VAL A 260 -14.30 13.75 -3.70
C VAL A 260 -15.41 12.78 -4.14
N ASN A 261 -15.16 11.47 -4.00
CA ASN A 261 -16.03 10.36 -4.43
C ASN A 261 -16.28 10.25 -5.94
N LYS A 262 -15.70 11.14 -6.76
CA LYS A 262 -15.84 11.10 -8.23
C LYS A 262 -14.54 10.68 -8.87
N ALA A 263 -13.49 11.48 -8.67
CA ALA A 263 -12.19 11.30 -9.29
C ALA A 263 -11.11 10.94 -8.25
N THR A 264 -11.32 11.39 -7.01
CA THR A 264 -10.38 11.23 -5.90
C THR A 264 -11.15 10.77 -4.68
N LEU A 265 -10.61 9.76 -4.00
CA LEU A 265 -11.07 9.30 -2.71
C LEU A 265 -10.13 9.87 -1.64
N MET A 266 -10.67 10.34 -0.51
CA MET A 266 -9.87 11.10 0.46
C MET A 266 -10.07 10.62 1.90
N GLY A 267 -8.97 10.61 2.64
CA GLY A 267 -8.95 10.58 4.10
C GLY A 267 -8.25 11.81 4.65
N CYS A 268 -8.26 11.96 5.96
CA CYS A 268 -7.51 13.00 6.65
C CYS A 268 -7.01 12.50 7.99
N SER A 269 -5.95 13.12 8.49
CA SER A 269 -5.36 12.78 9.78
C SER A 269 -4.65 13.97 10.40
N ILE A 270 -4.28 13.81 11.67
CA ILE A 270 -3.49 14.77 12.42
C ILE A 270 -2.23 14.07 12.88
N ASN A 271 -1.07 14.51 12.38
CA ASN A 271 0.21 13.86 12.67
C ASN A 271 0.87 14.39 13.94
N PHE A 272 0.65 15.65 14.29
CA PHE A 272 1.22 16.27 15.49
C PHE A 272 0.15 17.10 16.17
N GLN A 273 0.07 16.98 17.49
CA GLN A 273 -0.78 17.82 18.31
C GLN A 273 -0.07 19.16 18.49
N ASP A 274 -0.65 20.22 17.93
CA ASP A 274 -0.29 21.58 18.32
C ASP A 274 -1.06 21.90 19.61
N ASP A 275 -0.34 22.17 20.71
CA ASP A 275 -0.90 22.52 22.02
C ASP A 275 -1.82 23.76 21.96
N THR A 276 -1.74 24.55 20.88
CA THR A 276 -2.55 25.76 20.69
C THR A 276 -3.89 25.50 19.99
N THR A 277 -4.07 24.34 19.35
CA THR A 277 -5.28 24.05 18.56
C THR A 277 -6.32 23.32 19.41
N GLU A 278 -7.49 23.92 19.57
CA GLU A 278 -8.61 23.28 20.26
C GLU A 278 -9.20 22.15 19.38
N MET A 279 -8.90 20.91 19.75
CA MET A 279 -9.22 19.74 18.92
C MET A 279 -10.70 19.38 18.87
N ARG A 280 -11.50 19.85 19.84
CA ARG A 280 -12.99 19.72 19.90
C ARG A 280 -13.53 18.36 19.44
N GLY A 281 -12.97 17.27 20.00
CA GLY A 281 -13.40 15.90 19.70
C GLY A 281 -12.63 15.19 18.58
N ILE A 282 -11.72 15.86 17.87
CA ILE A 282 -10.84 15.22 16.90
C ILE A 282 -9.61 14.61 17.61
N GLN A 283 -9.29 13.36 17.27
CA GLN A 283 -8.21 12.59 17.89
C GLN A 283 -6.91 12.73 17.07
N PRO A 284 -5.80 13.18 17.68
CA PRO A 284 -4.49 13.14 17.04
C PRO A 284 -3.92 11.73 16.93
N GLY A 285 -3.08 11.49 15.92
CA GLY A 285 -2.54 10.16 15.60
C GLY A 285 -3.58 9.18 15.04
N HIS A 286 -4.70 9.70 14.54
CA HIS A 286 -5.84 8.90 14.08
C HIS A 286 -6.28 9.28 12.66
N ALA A 287 -6.77 8.29 11.94
CA ALA A 287 -7.20 8.42 10.55
C ALA A 287 -8.72 8.58 10.46
N TYR A 288 -9.17 9.52 9.65
CA TYR A 288 -10.58 9.81 9.37
C TYR A 288 -10.89 9.66 7.88
N SER A 289 -12.15 9.36 7.57
CA SER A 289 -12.66 9.27 6.20
C SER A 289 -13.28 10.60 5.78
N VAL A 290 -13.00 11.10 4.57
CA VAL A 290 -13.76 12.22 3.99
C VAL A 290 -14.89 11.61 3.15
N LEU A 291 -16.12 11.77 3.61
CA LEU A 291 -17.31 11.12 3.04
C LEU A 291 -18.03 11.98 2.00
N ASP A 292 -18.07 13.30 2.15
CA ASP A 292 -18.73 14.18 1.18
C ASP A 292 -18.28 15.64 1.38
N VAL A 293 -18.66 16.51 0.45
CA VAL A 293 -18.49 17.95 0.56
C VAL A 293 -19.75 18.68 0.08
N ALA A 294 -20.04 19.83 0.69
CA ALA A 294 -21.20 20.63 0.32
C ALA A 294 -20.92 22.13 0.40
N GLU A 295 -21.72 22.90 -0.34
CA GLU A 295 -21.83 24.34 -0.19
C GLU A 295 -23.26 24.67 0.25
N PHE A 296 -23.40 25.36 1.36
CA PHE A 296 -24.69 25.79 1.90
C PHE A 296 -24.58 27.22 2.41
N ASP A 297 -25.45 28.10 1.90
CA ASP A 297 -25.51 29.52 2.29
C ASP A 297 -24.15 30.25 2.27
N GLY A 298 -23.31 29.95 1.28
CA GLY A 298 -21.97 30.53 1.14
C GLY A 298 -20.88 29.88 2.00
N GLU A 299 -21.24 28.95 2.89
CA GLU A 299 -20.30 28.15 3.67
C GLU A 299 -19.92 26.87 2.92
N ARG A 300 -18.65 26.48 3.06
CA ARG A 300 -18.09 25.25 2.51
C ARG A 300 -17.94 24.23 3.63
N LEU A 301 -18.52 23.05 3.46
CA LEU A 301 -18.64 22.04 4.50
C LEU A 301 -18.03 20.71 4.05
N VAL A 302 -17.35 20.04 4.96
CA VAL A 302 -16.74 18.72 4.74
C VAL A 302 -17.43 17.73 5.67
N HIS A 303 -17.89 16.61 5.12
CA HIS A 303 -18.48 15.50 5.88
C HIS A 303 -17.40 14.47 6.15
N ILE A 304 -17.14 14.20 7.42
CA ILE A 304 -16.02 13.38 7.88
C ILE A 304 -16.54 12.27 8.76
N ARG A 305 -15.81 11.15 8.80
CA ARG A 305 -16.14 10.02 9.65
C ARG A 305 -14.96 9.47 10.44
N ASN A 306 -15.17 9.29 11.74
CA ASN A 306 -14.32 8.56 12.65
C ASN A 306 -14.59 7.04 12.53
N PRO A 307 -13.59 6.20 12.22
CA PRO A 307 -13.76 4.75 12.09
C PRO A 307 -14.07 4.03 13.42
N TRP A 308 -13.98 4.72 14.56
CA TRP A 308 -14.49 4.20 15.84
C TRP A 308 -16.01 4.09 15.87
N GLY A 309 -16.71 4.82 15.00
CA GLY A 309 -18.17 4.89 14.99
C GLY A 309 -18.75 5.62 16.20
N ALA A 310 -17.95 6.49 16.82
CA ALA A 310 -18.29 7.37 17.94
C ALA A 310 -17.21 8.47 18.05
N ILE A 311 -17.44 9.46 18.92
CA ILE A 311 -16.55 10.60 19.20
C ILE A 311 -16.42 11.50 17.97
N GLU A 312 -17.11 12.63 18.05
CA GLU A 312 -17.36 13.54 16.94
C GLU A 312 -16.88 14.96 17.24
N TRP A 313 -16.80 15.75 16.17
CA TRP A 313 -16.54 17.19 16.22
C TRP A 313 -17.61 17.92 17.05
N THR A 314 -17.19 18.82 17.93
CA THR A 314 -18.10 19.62 18.79
C THR A 314 -18.10 21.12 18.48
N GLY A 315 -17.50 21.53 17.37
CA GLY A 315 -17.48 22.94 16.94
C GLY A 315 -18.58 23.29 15.94
N ASP A 316 -18.33 24.31 15.11
CA ASP A 316 -19.31 24.78 14.13
C ASP A 316 -19.70 23.65 13.16
N TRP A 317 -21.01 23.48 12.93
CA TRP A 317 -21.59 22.41 12.11
C TRP A 317 -21.51 20.98 12.68
N SER A 318 -21.07 20.81 13.93
CA SER A 318 -21.31 19.57 14.68
C SER A 318 -22.80 19.21 14.72
N ASP A 319 -23.13 17.97 15.02
CA ASP A 319 -24.53 17.51 15.12
C ASP A 319 -25.41 18.38 16.02
N GLN A 320 -24.86 18.86 17.13
CA GLN A 320 -25.54 19.72 18.10
C GLN A 320 -25.37 21.22 17.84
N SER A 321 -24.86 21.62 16.66
CA SER A 321 -24.56 23.02 16.37
C SER A 321 -25.82 23.84 16.11
N ASP A 322 -25.90 25.03 16.73
CA ASP A 322 -27.00 25.99 16.51
C ASP A 322 -27.07 26.54 15.07
N LYS A 323 -26.07 26.25 14.23
CA LYS A 323 -26.03 26.67 12.82
C LYS A 323 -26.97 25.85 11.92
N TRP A 324 -27.47 24.70 12.39
CA TRP A 324 -28.37 23.87 11.63
C TRP A 324 -29.75 24.50 11.46
N THR A 325 -30.10 24.86 10.22
CA THR A 325 -31.46 25.24 9.85
C THR A 325 -32.25 24.03 9.35
N PRO A 326 -33.60 24.03 9.39
CA PRO A 326 -34.41 22.96 8.82
C PRO A 326 -34.07 22.66 7.35
N GLU A 327 -33.72 23.68 6.57
CA GLU A 327 -33.26 23.57 5.20
C GLU A 327 -31.91 22.85 5.10
N ALA A 328 -30.94 23.23 5.94
CA ALA A 328 -29.61 22.62 5.98
C ALA A 328 -29.69 21.14 6.39
N ILE A 329 -30.47 20.81 7.43
CA ILE A 329 -30.69 19.44 7.91
C ILE A 329 -31.21 18.56 6.77
N LYS A 330 -32.20 19.06 6.03
CA LYS A 330 -32.79 18.32 4.91
C LYS A 330 -31.82 18.16 3.74
N GLN A 331 -31.07 19.20 3.41
CA GLN A 331 -30.15 19.18 2.26
C GLN A 331 -28.91 18.32 2.51
N LEU A 332 -28.32 18.45 3.71
CA LEU A 332 -27.08 17.77 4.10
C LEU A 332 -27.34 16.43 4.77
N LYS A 333 -28.62 16.09 4.98
CA LYS A 333 -29.10 14.83 5.58
C LYS A 333 -28.45 14.57 6.94
N LEU A 334 -28.47 15.59 7.80
CA LEU A 334 -27.98 15.45 9.16
C LEU A 334 -28.77 14.38 9.91
N GLU A 335 -28.06 13.51 10.62
CA GLU A 335 -28.60 12.56 11.58
C GLU A 335 -28.00 12.89 12.95
N ASP A 336 -28.80 13.44 13.87
CA ASP A 336 -28.33 13.81 15.22
C ASP A 336 -28.07 12.55 16.07
N LYS A 337 -26.83 12.04 16.00
CA LYS A 337 -26.47 10.75 16.58
C LYS A 337 -24.95 10.55 16.61
N ASP A 338 -24.43 10.17 17.77
CA ASP A 338 -23.04 9.72 17.92
C ASP A 338 -22.80 8.40 17.17
N ASP A 339 -22.41 8.51 15.90
CA ASP A 339 -22.06 7.43 15.00
C ASP A 339 -20.71 7.63 14.28
N GLY A 340 -19.98 8.65 14.73
CA GLY A 340 -18.66 9.04 14.26
C GLY A 340 -18.71 9.93 13.03
N ARG A 341 -19.88 10.27 12.47
CA ARG A 341 -20.00 11.16 11.30
C ARG A 341 -20.34 12.56 11.74
N PHE A 342 -19.72 13.54 11.11
CA PHE A 342 -20.02 14.93 11.41
C PHE A 342 -19.69 15.82 10.21
N TRP A 343 -20.41 16.93 10.11
CA TRP A 343 -20.03 18.02 9.24
C TRP A 343 -19.12 18.99 9.98
N MET A 344 -18.21 19.62 9.25
CA MET A 344 -17.42 20.74 9.76
C MET A 344 -17.17 21.76 8.67
N SER A 345 -16.83 22.99 9.07
CA SER A 345 -16.45 24.02 8.10
C SER A 345 -15.12 23.66 7.41
N TYR A 346 -15.00 23.96 6.12
CA TYR A 346 -13.76 23.75 5.37
C TYR A 346 -12.58 24.55 5.96
N ARG A 347 -12.88 25.70 6.59
CA ARG A 347 -11.88 26.49 7.30
C ARG A 347 -11.32 25.73 8.50
N ASP A 348 -12.19 25.17 9.34
CA ASP A 348 -11.77 24.42 10.51
C ASP A 348 -11.10 23.11 10.11
N PHE A 349 -11.58 22.46 9.04
CA PHE A 349 -10.94 21.28 8.45
C PHE A 349 -9.47 21.54 8.13
N LEU A 350 -9.15 22.63 7.42
CA LEU A 350 -7.77 22.96 7.06
C LEU A 350 -6.91 23.40 8.24
N ASN A 351 -7.52 23.92 9.31
CA ASN A 351 -6.79 24.38 10.50
C ASN A 351 -6.47 23.22 11.46
N ILE A 352 -7.34 22.20 11.52
CA ILE A 352 -7.23 21.10 12.49
C ILE A 352 -6.53 19.90 11.87
N PHE A 353 -6.92 19.49 10.66
CA PHE A 353 -6.26 18.38 9.98
C PHE A 353 -4.95 18.85 9.38
N THR A 354 -3.87 18.13 9.68
CA THR A 354 -2.53 18.45 9.16
C THR A 354 -2.28 17.82 7.80
N THR A 355 -2.93 16.68 7.54
CA THR A 355 -2.70 15.88 6.34
C THR A 355 -3.98 15.45 5.66
N ILE A 356 -3.96 15.56 4.33
CA ILE A 356 -4.99 15.04 3.44
C ILE A 356 -4.40 13.88 2.66
N ASP A 357 -4.96 12.70 2.90
CA ASP A 357 -4.68 11.47 2.17
C ASP A 357 -5.55 11.44 0.91
N ARG A 358 -4.93 11.38 -0.27
CA ARG A 358 -5.64 11.36 -1.55
C ARG A 358 -5.32 10.09 -2.30
N CYS A 359 -6.35 9.47 -2.88
CA CYS A 359 -6.18 8.39 -3.84
C CYS A 359 -6.91 8.72 -5.14
N ARG A 360 -6.17 8.93 -6.22
CA ARG A 360 -6.73 9.10 -7.56
C ARG A 360 -7.25 7.75 -8.04
N VAL A 361 -8.54 7.67 -8.37
CA VAL A 361 -9.19 6.47 -8.89
C VAL A 361 -9.45 6.58 -10.38
N PHE A 362 -9.49 5.45 -11.07
CA PHE A 362 -9.56 5.38 -12.53
C PHE A 362 -10.81 4.64 -12.96
N ASP A 363 -11.52 5.22 -13.93
CA ASP A 363 -12.64 4.56 -14.60
C ASP A 363 -12.16 3.66 -15.74
N ALA A 364 -13.10 2.95 -16.36
CA ALA A 364 -12.82 2.03 -17.47
C ALA A 364 -12.29 2.70 -18.77
N SER A 365 -12.25 4.03 -18.86
CA SER A 365 -11.65 4.75 -19.98
C SER A 365 -10.13 4.88 -19.87
N TRP A 366 -9.56 4.53 -18.72
CA TRP A 366 -8.13 4.49 -18.49
C TRP A 366 -7.57 3.10 -18.77
N SER A 367 -6.36 3.07 -19.31
CA SER A 367 -5.54 1.87 -19.42
C SER A 367 -4.31 2.01 -18.54
N VAL A 368 -3.75 0.89 -18.12
CA VAL A 368 -2.52 0.84 -17.33
C VAL A 368 -1.50 -0.06 -17.99
N ALA A 369 -0.27 0.42 -18.09
CA ALA A 369 0.90 -0.38 -18.41
C ALA A 369 1.88 -0.33 -17.22
N SER A 370 2.50 -1.46 -16.93
CA SER A 370 3.44 -1.58 -15.82
C SER A 370 4.67 -2.38 -16.19
N SER A 371 5.79 -2.07 -15.53
CA SER A 371 7.02 -2.85 -15.63
C SER A 371 7.78 -2.77 -14.31
N TRP A 372 8.45 -3.86 -13.97
CA TRP A 372 9.33 -3.95 -12.81
C TRP A 372 10.77 -4.15 -13.25
N ILE A 373 11.72 -3.49 -12.57
CA ILE A 373 13.16 -3.70 -12.77
C ILE A 373 13.86 -3.85 -11.43
N PRO A 374 14.94 -4.66 -11.37
CA PRO A 374 15.91 -4.52 -10.29
C PRO A 374 16.66 -3.19 -10.45
N TYR A 375 16.90 -2.51 -9.33
CA TYR A 375 17.55 -1.21 -9.27
C TYR A 375 18.59 -1.19 -8.16
N ASN A 376 19.82 -0.77 -8.47
CA ASN A 376 20.86 -0.66 -7.46
C ASN A 376 20.90 0.78 -6.93
N VAL A 377 20.83 0.94 -5.61
CA VAL A 377 20.86 2.27 -5.00
C VAL A 377 22.28 2.81 -4.94
N ASP A 378 23.26 1.98 -4.55
CA ASP A 378 24.66 2.38 -4.42
C ASP A 378 25.61 1.23 -4.84
N PRO A 379 26.52 1.44 -5.82
CA PRO A 379 26.55 2.56 -6.76
C PRO A 379 25.27 2.59 -7.61
N ARG A 380 24.73 3.79 -7.84
CA ARG A 380 23.45 3.99 -8.52
C ARG A 380 23.43 3.30 -9.90
N SER A 381 22.42 2.48 -10.16
CA SER A 381 22.27 1.86 -11.49
C SER A 381 21.70 2.84 -12.51
N GLU A 382 22.02 2.63 -13.79
CA GLU A 382 21.41 3.33 -14.94
C GLU A 382 20.00 2.82 -15.28
N GLY A 383 19.35 2.14 -14.33
CA GLY A 383 18.02 1.57 -14.52
C GLY A 383 17.02 2.65 -14.89
N LYS A 384 16.26 2.43 -15.96
CA LYS A 384 15.29 3.40 -16.49
C LYS A 384 14.10 2.71 -17.13
N PHE A 385 13.04 3.47 -17.32
CA PHE A 385 11.84 3.00 -18.01
C PHE A 385 11.59 3.81 -19.27
N ARG A 386 11.06 3.16 -20.30
CA ARG A 386 10.67 3.80 -21.54
C ARG A 386 9.16 3.68 -21.73
N ILE A 387 8.50 4.82 -21.84
CA ILE A 387 7.07 4.92 -22.10
C ILE A 387 6.88 5.21 -23.59
N ARG A 388 5.97 4.52 -24.26
CA ARG A 388 5.54 4.85 -25.62
C ARG A 388 4.05 5.10 -25.65
N LEU A 389 3.69 6.32 -26.03
CA LEU A 389 2.32 6.77 -26.25
C LEU A 389 2.08 6.93 -27.76
N ARG A 390 1.01 6.34 -28.27
CA ARG A 390 0.54 6.51 -29.65
C ARG A 390 -0.44 7.66 -29.80
N HIS A 391 -1.12 8.02 -28.72
CA HIS A 391 -2.11 9.09 -28.69
C HIS A 391 -1.78 10.08 -27.56
N ALA A 392 -2.00 11.36 -27.84
CA ALA A 392 -1.89 12.40 -26.84
C ALA A 392 -3.04 12.30 -25.82
N GLY A 393 -2.76 12.63 -24.58
CA GLY A 393 -3.77 12.64 -23.53
C GLY A 393 -3.19 12.74 -22.12
N ASP A 394 -4.10 12.84 -21.16
CA ASP A 394 -3.75 12.84 -19.75
C ASP A 394 -3.09 11.52 -19.38
N THR A 395 -1.97 11.63 -18.68
CA THR A 395 -1.13 10.52 -18.27
C THR A 395 -0.74 10.68 -16.82
N VAL A 396 -0.84 9.61 -16.04
CA VAL A 396 -0.37 9.55 -14.66
C VAL A 396 0.74 8.53 -14.56
N ILE A 397 1.89 8.94 -14.03
CA ILE A 397 3.06 8.08 -13.85
C ILE A 397 3.26 7.87 -12.35
N ALA A 398 3.36 6.62 -11.92
CA ALA A 398 3.63 6.25 -10.53
C ALA A 398 4.82 5.28 -10.46
N LEU A 399 5.84 5.66 -9.69
CA LEU A 399 6.97 4.81 -9.33
C LEU A 399 6.72 4.24 -7.94
N THR A 400 6.82 2.93 -7.79
CA THR A 400 6.52 2.20 -6.56
C THR A 400 7.65 1.28 -6.16
N GLN A 401 7.83 1.08 -4.87
CA GLN A 401 8.61 -0.02 -4.31
C GLN A 401 7.66 -1.03 -3.65
N PRO A 402 8.09 -2.28 -3.43
CA PRO A 402 7.27 -3.29 -2.76
C PRO A 402 6.85 -2.85 -1.37
N ASP A 403 5.65 -3.25 -0.98
CA ASP A 403 5.14 -3.05 0.36
C ASP A 403 6.05 -3.71 1.42
N THR A 404 6.59 -2.90 2.33
CA THR A 404 7.50 -3.36 3.37
C THR A 404 6.77 -3.91 4.60
N ARG A 405 5.46 -3.66 4.77
CA ARG A 405 4.68 -4.13 5.95
C ARG A 405 4.77 -5.63 6.16
N TYR A 406 4.75 -6.38 5.05
CA TYR A 406 4.88 -7.83 5.07
C TYR A 406 6.21 -8.32 5.68
N TYR A 407 7.24 -7.47 5.67
CA TYR A 407 8.57 -7.78 6.16
C TYR A 407 8.86 -7.15 7.52
N GLY A 408 7.86 -6.60 8.23
CA GLY A 408 8.02 -5.75 9.42
C GLY A 408 8.89 -6.32 10.55
N ALA A 409 8.91 -7.64 10.75
CA ALA A 409 9.80 -8.28 11.73
C ALA A 409 11.29 -8.19 11.37
N PHE A 410 11.60 -7.84 10.14
CA PHE A 410 12.93 -7.62 9.60
C PHE A 410 13.04 -6.13 9.30
N ASN A 411 13.24 -5.32 10.36
CA ASN A 411 13.57 -3.91 10.19
C ASN A 411 14.66 -3.81 9.12
N ALA A 412 14.33 -3.16 8.01
CA ALA A 412 15.35 -2.84 7.04
C ALA A 412 16.28 -1.84 7.73
N ASP A 413 17.58 -2.09 7.74
CA ASP A 413 18.58 -1.14 8.27
C ASP A 413 18.54 0.24 7.57
N PHE A 414 17.70 0.37 6.54
CA PHE A 414 17.58 1.54 5.71
C PHE A 414 16.15 1.76 5.23
N ILE A 415 15.83 3.02 5.00
CA ILE A 415 14.60 3.47 4.40
C ILE A 415 14.89 4.10 3.04
N ASN A 416 14.13 3.72 2.02
CA ASN A 416 14.27 4.24 0.65
C ASN A 416 13.20 5.31 0.37
N THR A 417 13.65 6.48 -0.06
CA THR A 417 12.81 7.61 -0.49
C THR A 417 12.83 7.70 -2.02
N LEU A 418 11.65 7.65 -2.65
CA LEU A 418 11.51 7.58 -4.09
C LEU A 418 11.34 8.97 -4.72
N SER A 419 11.94 9.16 -5.89
CA SER A 419 11.69 10.29 -6.80
C SER A 419 11.99 9.85 -8.24
N PHE A 420 11.51 10.60 -9.23
CA PHE A 420 11.88 10.34 -10.63
C PHE A 420 11.78 11.57 -11.51
N HIS A 421 12.46 11.52 -12.65
CA HIS A 421 12.41 12.53 -13.69
C HIS A 421 11.86 11.94 -14.98
N VAL A 422 11.05 12.73 -15.70
CA VAL A 422 10.50 12.38 -17.00
C VAL A 422 11.16 13.25 -18.06
N TYR A 423 11.76 12.61 -19.06
CA TYR A 423 12.40 13.24 -20.20
C TYR A 423 11.68 12.92 -21.50
N ASP A 424 11.67 13.87 -22.43
CA ASP A 424 11.17 13.65 -23.78
C ASP A 424 12.18 12.89 -24.68
N LYS A 425 11.85 12.80 -25.97
CA LYS A 425 12.70 12.16 -26.99
C LYS A 425 14.03 12.90 -27.22
N ASP A 426 14.06 14.20 -26.93
CA ASP A 426 15.19 15.12 -27.13
C ASP A 426 15.99 15.30 -25.82
N GLN A 427 15.75 14.41 -24.83
CA GLN A 427 16.34 14.41 -23.48
C GLN A 427 16.07 15.67 -22.67
N GLN A 428 15.01 16.42 -23.01
CA GLN A 428 14.60 17.58 -22.23
C GLN A 428 13.74 17.15 -21.05
N LEU A 429 14.03 17.72 -19.89
CA LEU A 429 13.29 17.44 -18.66
C LEU A 429 11.89 18.05 -18.74
N ILE A 430 10.86 17.19 -18.70
CA ILE A 430 9.45 17.62 -18.68
C ILE A 430 8.96 17.83 -17.25
N LYS A 431 9.22 16.85 -16.37
CA LYS A 431 8.64 16.83 -15.03
C LYS A 431 9.56 16.13 -14.04
N ARG A 432 9.55 16.64 -12.81
CA ARG A 432 10.11 15.98 -11.63
C ARG A 432 8.98 15.55 -10.71
N ALA A 433 9.04 14.32 -10.24
CA ALA A 433 8.16 13.79 -9.22
C ALA A 433 8.99 13.53 -7.96
N LYS A 434 8.53 14.06 -6.84
CA LYS A 434 9.15 13.90 -5.53
C LYS A 434 8.04 13.71 -4.51
N LEU A 435 8.37 12.98 -3.44
CA LEU A 435 7.50 12.87 -2.29
C LEU A 435 7.38 14.23 -1.61
N THR A 436 6.14 14.67 -1.38
CA THR A 436 5.85 15.87 -0.55
C THR A 436 6.00 15.53 0.92
N VAL A 437 5.64 14.30 1.29
CA VAL A 437 5.59 13.83 2.66
C VAL A 437 6.66 12.75 2.86
N PRO A 438 7.68 13.00 3.70
CA PRO A 438 8.88 12.17 3.72
C PRO A 438 8.63 10.75 4.22
N TYR A 439 7.60 10.50 5.03
CA TYR A 439 7.29 9.19 5.59
C TYR A 439 6.33 8.33 4.73
N SER A 440 5.66 8.90 3.73
CA SER A 440 4.86 8.14 2.76
C SER A 440 5.78 7.66 1.63
N LYS A 441 6.45 6.53 1.84
CA LYS A 441 7.56 6.10 0.99
C LYS A 441 7.20 5.02 -0.03
N ARG A 442 5.99 4.45 0.01
CA ARG A 442 5.57 3.33 -0.85
C ARG A 442 5.58 3.68 -2.34
N SER A 443 5.08 4.87 -2.68
CA SER A 443 4.94 5.31 -4.07
C SER A 443 5.12 6.81 -4.22
N VAL A 444 5.60 7.24 -5.38
CA VAL A 444 5.65 8.64 -5.79
C VAL A 444 5.02 8.75 -7.18
N SER A 445 4.24 9.81 -7.43
CA SER A 445 3.50 9.97 -8.68
C SER A 445 3.52 11.39 -9.20
N CYS A 446 3.21 11.54 -10.49
CA CYS A 446 2.90 12.83 -11.10
C CYS A 446 1.87 12.71 -12.21
N GLU A 447 1.05 13.74 -12.36
CA GLU A 447 0.08 13.89 -13.44
C GLU A 447 0.60 14.90 -14.48
N LEU A 448 0.40 14.58 -15.76
CA LEU A 448 0.83 15.38 -16.89
C LEU A 448 0.03 15.07 -18.16
N ALA A 449 -0.17 16.07 -19.01
CA ALA A 449 -0.66 15.88 -20.37
C ALA A 449 0.54 15.64 -21.29
N LEU A 450 0.57 14.48 -21.96
CA LEU A 450 1.67 14.10 -22.85
C LEU A 450 1.17 14.01 -24.28
N GLU A 451 2.00 14.45 -25.22
CA GLU A 451 1.81 14.22 -26.65
C GLU A 451 2.19 12.79 -27.04
N ALA A 452 1.72 12.33 -28.21
CA ALA A 452 2.15 11.05 -28.76
C ALA A 452 3.68 11.05 -28.97
N GLY A 453 4.37 10.07 -28.40
CA GLY A 453 5.82 10.08 -28.37
C GLY A 453 6.44 9.00 -27.49
N THR A 454 7.76 9.04 -27.39
CA THR A 454 8.53 8.19 -26.48
C THR A 454 9.13 9.06 -25.39
N TYR A 455 8.98 8.61 -24.15
CA TYR A 455 9.47 9.31 -22.97
C TYR A 455 10.36 8.37 -22.15
N THR A 456 11.34 8.94 -21.48
CA THR A 456 12.24 8.20 -20.58
C THR A 456 11.97 8.62 -19.15
N VAL A 457 11.70 7.65 -18.28
CA VAL A 457 11.55 7.88 -16.84
C VAL A 457 12.78 7.35 -16.13
N VAL A 458 13.47 8.24 -15.43
CA VAL A 458 14.69 7.94 -14.69
C VAL A 458 14.39 7.98 -13.19
N PRO A 459 14.36 6.83 -12.50
CA PRO A 459 14.18 6.76 -11.06
C PRO A 459 15.40 7.33 -10.33
N HIS A 460 15.14 7.94 -9.17
CA HIS A 460 16.14 8.41 -8.21
C HIS A 460 15.70 7.96 -6.82
N VAL A 461 16.54 7.15 -6.18
CA VAL A 461 16.27 6.57 -4.86
C VAL A 461 17.33 7.07 -3.89
N THR A 462 16.89 7.72 -2.82
CA THR A 462 17.74 8.06 -1.69
C THR A 462 17.54 7.01 -0.61
N ARG A 463 18.63 6.49 -0.05
CA ARG A 463 18.60 5.49 1.02
C ARG A 463 19.24 6.07 2.28
N GLU A 464 18.47 6.07 3.36
CA GLU A 464 18.85 6.63 4.65
C GLU A 464 18.87 5.49 5.68
N PRO A 465 19.85 5.39 6.57
CA PRO A 465 19.79 4.46 7.69
C PRO A 465 18.51 4.68 8.51
N THR A 466 17.90 3.61 9.01
CA THR A 466 16.89 3.75 10.06
C THR A 466 17.58 4.26 11.33
N ASP A 467 17.20 5.44 11.83
CA ASP A 467 17.67 5.91 13.13
C ASP A 467 17.23 4.91 14.21
N ILE A 468 18.17 4.08 14.67
CA ILE A 468 18.04 3.40 15.96
C ILE A 468 18.25 4.49 16.99
N VAL A 469 17.19 5.20 17.38
CA VAL A 469 17.22 5.95 18.63
C VAL A 469 17.29 4.86 19.71
N PRO A 470 18.40 4.71 20.45
CA PRO A 470 18.37 3.90 21.65
C PRO A 470 17.32 4.57 22.53
N ASP A 471 16.30 3.81 22.92
CA ASP A 471 15.39 4.23 23.95
C ASP A 471 16.23 4.82 25.09
N GLN A 472 16.14 6.14 25.29
CA GLN A 472 16.70 6.77 26.48
C GLN A 472 15.73 6.42 27.61
N GLY A 473 15.75 5.13 27.96
CA GLY A 473 15.08 4.59 29.10
C GLY A 473 15.53 5.38 30.31
N HIS A 474 14.52 5.79 31.07
CA HIS A 474 14.63 6.22 32.44
C HIS A 474 15.82 5.56 33.16
N GLU A 475 16.69 6.41 33.72
CA GLU A 475 17.75 6.01 34.62
C GLU A 475 17.18 5.12 35.73
N GLY A 476 17.63 3.86 35.80
CA GLY A 476 17.40 3.03 36.98
C GLY A 476 17.34 1.53 36.77
N GLU A 477 18.38 0.91 36.23
CA GLU A 477 19.10 -0.21 36.87
C GLU A 477 20.11 -0.80 35.87
N VAL A 478 21.37 -0.77 36.27
CA VAL A 478 22.46 -1.46 35.58
C VAL A 478 22.28 -2.94 35.88
N ASP A 479 21.99 -3.76 34.87
CA ASP A 479 22.36 -5.17 34.94
C ASP A 479 23.12 -5.62 33.69
N THR A 480 24.23 -6.28 33.99
CA THR A 480 25.35 -6.58 33.12
C THR A 480 25.04 -7.76 32.21
N ALA A 481 25.03 -7.56 30.89
CA ALA A 481 25.14 -8.65 29.93
C ALA A 481 26.14 -8.30 28.82
N ILE A 482 27.38 -8.68 29.09
CA ILE A 482 28.49 -8.76 28.14
C ILE A 482 28.09 -9.69 26.98
N SER A 483 28.27 -9.22 25.75
CA SER A 483 28.27 -10.06 24.54
C SER A 483 29.33 -11.16 24.64
N PRO A 484 29.00 -12.45 24.46
CA PRO A 484 29.98 -13.46 24.15
C PRO A 484 30.04 -13.64 22.63
N ALA A 485 31.09 -13.08 22.03
CA ALA A 485 31.60 -13.56 20.77
C ALA A 485 32.08 -15.03 20.88
N THR A 486 32.11 -15.70 19.73
CA THR A 486 32.77 -16.98 19.41
C THR A 486 32.18 -18.28 19.98
N ARG A 487 31.56 -19.07 19.08
CA ARG A 487 31.90 -20.50 18.88
C ARG A 487 31.56 -20.93 17.45
N THR A 488 32.60 -21.40 16.78
CA THR A 488 32.72 -22.09 15.50
C THR A 488 31.71 -23.23 15.33
N ASN A 489 31.08 -23.34 14.14
CA ASN A 489 30.88 -24.59 13.37
C ASN A 489 30.20 -24.31 12.01
N GLU A 490 30.69 -25.01 10.98
CA GLU A 490 30.51 -24.79 9.54
C GLU A 490 29.11 -25.20 9.00
N VAL A 491 28.51 -24.36 8.15
CA VAL A 491 27.30 -24.66 7.34
C VAL A 491 27.51 -24.12 5.92
N GLN A 492 27.52 -24.99 4.91
CA GLN A 492 27.58 -24.62 3.48
C GLN A 492 26.18 -24.28 2.93
N VAL A 493 26.10 -23.26 2.06
CA VAL A 493 24.88 -22.85 1.34
C VAL A 493 25.05 -23.17 -0.15
N VAL A 494 24.13 -23.96 -0.72
CA VAL A 494 24.07 -24.25 -2.17
C VAL A 494 23.23 -23.18 -2.87
N VAL A 495 23.79 -22.52 -3.89
CA VAL A 495 23.06 -21.57 -4.75
C VAL A 495 22.80 -22.21 -6.11
N GLU A 496 21.55 -22.59 -6.38
CA GLU A 496 21.12 -22.96 -7.73
C GLU A 496 20.73 -21.71 -8.55
N PRO A 497 21.15 -21.60 -9.81
CA PRO A 497 20.68 -20.54 -10.71
C PRO A 497 19.25 -20.84 -11.16
N VAL A 498 18.27 -20.20 -10.51
CA VAL A 498 16.85 -20.31 -10.87
C VAL A 498 16.49 -19.26 -11.93
N THR A 499 16.12 -19.72 -13.13
CA THR A 499 15.49 -18.88 -14.16
C THR A 499 14.05 -18.54 -13.78
N MET A 500 13.72 -17.24 -13.75
CA MET A 500 12.44 -16.69 -13.30
C MET A 500 11.32 -16.80 -14.35
N ASP A 501 10.16 -17.35 -13.98
CA ASP A 501 8.89 -17.17 -14.71
C ASP A 501 7.74 -16.73 -13.77
N LYS A 502 6.80 -16.01 -14.38
CA LYS A 502 5.80 -15.07 -13.86
C LYS A 502 4.77 -15.70 -12.91
N SER A 503 4.83 -15.34 -11.63
CA SER A 503 3.66 -15.03 -10.79
C SER A 503 4.13 -14.34 -9.50
N SER A 504 3.85 -13.04 -9.37
CA SER A 504 4.40 -12.18 -8.30
C SER A 504 3.99 -12.62 -6.89
N TYR A 505 2.91 -13.38 -6.73
CA TYR A 505 2.46 -13.91 -5.44
C TYR A 505 3.35 -15.05 -4.90
N MET A 506 3.72 -16.02 -5.73
CA MET A 506 4.56 -17.15 -5.31
C MET A 506 6.02 -16.72 -5.10
N PHE A 507 6.47 -15.68 -5.81
CA PHE A 507 7.78 -15.08 -5.62
C PHE A 507 7.91 -14.39 -4.25
N GLN A 508 6.89 -13.61 -3.84
CA GLN A 508 6.90 -12.97 -2.53
C GLN A 508 6.76 -13.97 -1.37
N GLN A 509 5.89 -14.98 -1.50
CA GLN A 509 5.82 -16.07 -0.51
C GLN A 509 7.13 -16.86 -0.40
N ARG A 510 7.82 -17.13 -1.52
CA ARG A 510 9.09 -17.87 -1.48
C ARG A 510 10.23 -17.03 -0.90
N LYS A 511 10.31 -15.74 -1.21
CA LYS A 511 11.32 -14.85 -0.61
C LYS A 511 11.05 -14.61 0.87
N ALA A 512 9.79 -14.46 1.27
CA ALA A 512 9.37 -14.41 2.66
C ALA A 512 9.69 -15.70 3.44
N THR A 513 9.45 -16.86 2.83
CA THR A 513 9.80 -18.17 3.41
C THR A 513 11.31 -18.31 3.54
N LEU A 514 12.07 -17.84 2.54
CA LEU A 514 13.53 -17.82 2.53
C LEU A 514 14.09 -16.87 3.61
N VAL A 515 13.49 -15.70 3.79
CA VAL A 515 13.86 -14.73 4.85
C VAL A 515 13.45 -15.26 6.23
N ARG A 516 12.30 -15.93 6.37
CA ARG A 516 11.91 -16.67 7.60
C ARG A 516 12.89 -17.81 7.90
N SER A 517 13.35 -18.57 6.90
CA SER A 517 14.33 -19.65 7.12
C SER A 517 15.73 -19.12 7.45
N MET A 518 16.18 -18.04 6.81
CA MET A 518 17.48 -17.42 7.06
C MET A 518 17.56 -16.73 8.42
N SER A 519 16.44 -16.21 8.93
CA SER A 519 16.37 -15.55 10.23
C SER A 519 16.16 -16.52 11.40
N MET A 520 15.38 -17.60 11.24
CA MET A 520 15.29 -18.65 12.27
C MET A 520 16.64 -19.35 12.51
N ALA A 521 17.46 -19.48 11.47
CA ALA A 521 18.83 -19.98 11.57
C ALA A 521 19.73 -19.04 12.40
N ARG A 522 19.50 -17.72 12.35
CA ARG A 522 20.25 -16.72 13.13
C ARG A 522 19.82 -16.64 14.60
N VAL A 523 18.56 -16.96 14.94
CA VAL A 523 18.02 -16.73 16.29
C VAL A 523 18.14 -17.95 17.23
N THR A 524 18.29 -19.18 16.73
CA THR A 524 18.17 -20.36 17.62
C THR A 524 19.38 -21.29 17.70
N GLY A 525 20.39 -21.16 16.83
CA GLY A 525 21.57 -22.04 16.83
C GLY A 525 21.24 -23.54 16.77
N ARG A 526 20.01 -23.93 16.43
CA ARG A 526 19.55 -25.32 16.37
C ARG A 526 19.08 -25.65 14.96
N LYS A 527 19.63 -26.75 14.40
CA LYS A 527 19.07 -27.44 13.24
C LYS A 527 17.61 -27.80 13.53
N LEU A 528 16.70 -27.46 12.61
CA LEU A 528 15.38 -28.08 12.53
C LEU A 528 15.59 -29.56 12.21
N LEU A 529 15.32 -30.43 13.18
CA LEU A 529 15.21 -31.87 12.96
C LEU A 529 14.01 -32.14 12.05
N GLY A 530 14.24 -32.76 10.89
CA GLY A 530 13.15 -33.26 10.04
C GLY A 530 13.35 -33.24 8.52
N VAL A 531 14.55 -32.98 8.01
CA VAL A 531 14.87 -33.21 6.59
C VAL A 531 16.09 -34.12 6.55
N ASP A 532 15.86 -35.36 6.16
CA ASP A 532 16.90 -36.36 5.92
C ASP A 532 17.62 -36.00 4.62
N ASP A 533 18.77 -35.33 4.72
CA ASP A 533 19.67 -35.08 3.59
C ASP A 533 21.00 -35.82 3.85
N GLU A 534 20.98 -37.14 3.59
CA GLU A 534 22.19 -37.91 3.26
C GLU A 534 22.43 -37.76 1.77
N ASP A 535 23.14 -36.71 1.36
CA ASP A 535 23.98 -36.66 0.16
C ASP A 535 24.62 -35.27 0.09
N TYR A 536 25.81 -35.18 -0.51
CA TYR A 536 26.59 -33.97 -0.81
C TYR A 536 27.68 -33.57 0.19
N GLU A 537 28.79 -34.33 0.15
CA GLU A 537 30.14 -33.80 0.34
C GLU A 537 30.65 -33.22 -0.99
N SER A 538 31.10 -31.96 -1.02
CA SER A 538 32.21 -31.56 -1.89
C SER A 538 32.91 -30.29 -1.41
N ASP A 539 34.23 -30.41 -1.27
CA ASP A 539 35.22 -29.38 -0.95
C ASP A 539 35.10 -28.13 -1.83
N ASN A 540 34.97 -26.95 -1.22
CA ASN A 540 35.46 -25.67 -1.78
C ASN A 540 35.55 -24.59 -0.67
N GLU A 541 36.66 -23.84 -0.71
CA GLU A 541 37.04 -22.78 0.23
C GLU A 541 36.04 -21.60 0.29
N PRO A 542 35.99 -20.82 1.39
CA PRO A 542 34.95 -19.83 1.63
C PRO A 542 35.17 -18.54 0.83
N GLU A 543 34.28 -18.24 -0.10
CA GLU A 543 34.16 -16.90 -0.72
C GLU A 543 33.52 -15.90 0.27
N GLU A 544 34.13 -14.71 0.37
CA GLU A 544 33.69 -13.59 1.19
C GLU A 544 32.25 -13.14 0.84
N LEU A 545 31.39 -13.03 1.86
CA LEU A 545 29.99 -12.56 1.77
C LEU A 545 29.91 -11.04 1.52
N GLU A 546 30.41 -10.56 0.40
CA GLU A 546 30.39 -9.15 0.01
C GLU A 546 29.26 -8.84 -1.02
N GLU A 547 28.58 -7.69 -0.86
CA GLU A 547 27.90 -6.89 -1.91
C GLU A 547 26.42 -7.12 -2.33
N ALA A 548 25.63 -8.06 -1.80
CA ALA A 548 24.24 -8.26 -2.26
C ALA A 548 23.16 -7.31 -1.69
N HIS A 549 23.51 -6.31 -0.85
CA HIS A 549 22.56 -5.58 0.01
C HIS A 549 21.96 -4.27 -0.58
N TRP A 550 22.32 -3.87 -1.81
CA TRP A 550 21.98 -2.55 -2.38
C TRP A 550 20.91 -2.57 -3.49
N GLN A 551 20.48 -3.75 -3.92
CA GLN A 551 19.50 -3.92 -4.99
C GLN A 551 18.07 -3.99 -4.44
N ILE A 552 17.21 -3.08 -4.91
CA ILE A 552 15.77 -3.06 -4.64
C ILE A 552 14.98 -3.33 -5.92
N MET A 553 13.70 -3.65 -5.78
CA MET A 553 12.78 -3.72 -6.93
C MET A 553 12.04 -2.40 -7.08
N LEU A 554 12.00 -1.87 -8.30
CA LEU A 554 11.20 -0.69 -8.64
C LEU A 554 10.17 -1.05 -9.69
N GLY A 555 8.92 -0.66 -9.44
CA GLY A 555 7.81 -0.80 -10.36
C GLY A 555 7.41 0.56 -10.92
N LEU A 556 7.27 0.68 -12.23
CA LEU A 556 6.63 1.83 -12.85
C LEU A 556 5.25 1.44 -13.35
N ARG A 557 4.24 2.23 -13.00
CA ARG A 557 2.89 2.16 -13.55
C ARG A 557 2.58 3.45 -14.29
N VAL A 558 1.99 3.32 -15.48
CA VAL A 558 1.59 4.45 -16.29
C VAL A 558 0.14 4.27 -16.70
N TYR A 559 -0.68 5.23 -16.31
CA TYR A 559 -2.10 5.28 -16.57
C TYR A 559 -2.35 6.30 -17.68
N SER A 560 -3.07 5.92 -18.73
CA SER A 560 -3.40 6.81 -19.84
C SER A 560 -4.69 6.38 -20.53
N HIS A 561 -5.37 7.33 -21.18
CA HIS A 561 -6.47 7.03 -22.10
C HIS A 561 -6.01 6.32 -23.39
N ASP A 562 -4.69 6.26 -23.66
CA ASP A 562 -4.15 5.47 -24.76
C ASP A 562 -4.11 3.97 -24.44
N LEU A 563 -5.11 3.24 -24.94
CA LEU A 563 -5.24 1.77 -24.81
C LEU A 563 -4.04 0.97 -25.36
N SER A 564 -3.15 1.61 -26.12
CA SER A 564 -1.98 0.99 -26.74
C SER A 564 -0.65 1.38 -26.10
N ILE A 565 -0.70 2.02 -24.93
CA ILE A 565 0.46 2.39 -24.15
C ILE A 565 1.34 1.17 -23.83
N THR A 566 2.65 1.36 -23.92
CA THR A 566 3.64 0.35 -23.52
C THR A 566 4.69 0.95 -22.61
N VAL A 567 5.09 0.19 -21.59
CA VAL A 567 6.16 0.54 -20.66
C VAL A 567 7.20 -0.58 -20.69
N ASP A 568 8.43 -0.23 -21.06
CA ASP A 568 9.57 -1.15 -21.05
C ASP A 568 10.51 -0.76 -19.92
N GLY A 569 10.70 -1.65 -18.94
CA GLY A 569 11.75 -1.53 -17.94
C GLY A 569 13.09 -1.99 -18.52
N ILE A 570 14.12 -1.15 -18.40
CA ILE A 570 15.48 -1.46 -18.80
C ILE A 570 16.31 -1.55 -17.51
N PRO A 571 16.63 -2.79 -17.06
CA PRO A 571 17.53 -2.98 -15.94
C PRO A 571 18.90 -2.38 -16.30
N GLY A 572 19.38 -1.43 -15.50
CA GLY A 572 20.74 -0.91 -15.66
C GLY A 572 21.75 -2.00 -15.33
N ALA A 573 22.91 -2.00 -15.99
CA ALA A 573 24.00 -2.89 -15.59
C ALA A 573 24.41 -2.55 -14.15
N HIS A 574 24.74 -3.58 -13.35
CA HIS A 574 25.27 -3.34 -12.02
C HIS A 574 26.67 -2.70 -12.15
N PRO A 575 26.93 -1.53 -11.57
CA PRO A 575 28.18 -0.81 -11.85
C PRO A 575 29.44 -1.54 -11.38
N ARG A 576 29.34 -2.55 -10.50
CA ARG A 576 30.47 -3.41 -10.07
C ARG A 576 30.64 -4.69 -10.91
N PHE A 577 29.62 -5.13 -11.66
CA PHE A 577 29.70 -6.34 -12.50
C PHE A 577 29.92 -6.04 -13.99
N THR A 578 29.98 -4.77 -14.39
CA THR A 578 30.50 -4.39 -15.70
C THR A 578 31.97 -4.79 -15.80
N ARG A 579 32.33 -5.57 -16.81
CA ARG A 579 33.71 -6.08 -16.95
C ARG A 579 34.67 -4.90 -16.97
N PRO A 580 35.89 -5.01 -16.41
CA PRO A 580 36.87 -3.90 -16.39
C PRO A 580 37.15 -3.26 -17.75
N GLN A 581 36.98 -4.00 -18.85
CA GLN A 581 37.12 -3.51 -20.22
C GLN A 581 35.94 -2.64 -20.68
N GLU A 582 34.72 -2.89 -20.18
CA GLU A 582 33.51 -2.10 -20.49
C GLU A 582 33.44 -0.83 -19.63
N ARG A 583 33.96 -0.88 -18.39
CA ARG A 583 34.10 0.31 -17.53
C ARG A 583 35.01 1.37 -18.17
N LYS A 584 36.19 0.96 -18.67
CA LYS A 584 37.10 1.87 -19.39
C LYS A 584 36.49 2.43 -20.68
N ALA A 585 35.64 1.65 -21.37
CA ALA A 585 34.95 2.11 -22.57
C ALA A 585 33.79 3.07 -22.25
N ALA A 586 33.11 2.87 -21.12
CA ALA A 586 32.06 3.77 -20.62
C ALA A 586 32.64 5.08 -20.06
N GLU A 587 33.74 5.02 -19.32
CA GLU A 587 34.49 6.19 -18.83
C GLU A 587 35.06 7.01 -19.99
N ALA A 588 35.63 6.37 -21.01
CA ALA A 588 36.13 7.05 -22.21
C ALA A 588 35.00 7.66 -23.07
N ASN A 589 33.78 7.10 -23.03
CA ASN A 589 32.61 7.68 -23.69
C ASN A 589 31.99 8.83 -22.87
N ALA A 590 32.01 8.75 -21.54
CA ALA A 590 31.57 9.84 -20.65
C ALA A 590 32.50 11.06 -20.77
N GLU A 591 33.81 10.86 -20.85
CA GLU A 591 34.78 11.94 -21.12
C GLU A 591 34.64 12.55 -22.53
N ALA A 592 34.08 11.81 -23.49
CA ALA A 592 33.80 12.31 -24.84
C ALA A 592 32.49 13.10 -24.92
N ASP A 593 31.48 12.75 -24.11
CA ASP A 593 30.21 13.46 -24.01
C ASP A 593 30.31 14.74 -23.15
N ASP A 594 31.19 14.77 -22.12
CA ASP A 594 31.50 15.97 -21.32
C ASP A 594 32.25 17.06 -22.12
N ALA A 595 32.81 16.71 -23.29
CA ALA A 595 33.44 17.68 -24.20
C ALA A 595 32.44 18.45 -25.08
N ALA A 596 31.14 18.12 -25.03
CA ALA A 596 30.09 18.69 -25.87
C ALA A 596 29.08 19.58 -25.14
N ASP A 597 29.26 19.85 -23.84
CA ASP A 597 28.44 20.80 -23.07
C ASP A 597 29.17 22.15 -22.91
N PRO A 598 28.75 23.23 -23.59
CA PRO A 598 29.42 24.53 -23.53
C PRO A 598 29.29 25.27 -22.19
N GLU A 599 28.46 24.81 -21.25
CA GLU A 599 28.21 25.52 -19.98
C GLU A 599 28.18 24.57 -18.76
N ASN A 600 29.31 23.89 -18.57
CA ASN A 600 29.76 23.15 -17.39
C ASN A 600 29.32 23.73 -16.01
N ILE A 601 28.07 23.45 -15.57
CA ILE A 601 27.53 23.88 -14.26
C ILE A 601 27.54 22.75 -13.23
N THR A 602 27.72 21.49 -13.62
CA THR A 602 27.69 20.35 -12.69
C THR A 602 29.05 19.98 -12.08
N SER A 603 30.18 20.41 -12.64
CA SER A 603 31.50 20.14 -12.05
C SER A 603 31.93 21.13 -10.96
N ALA A 604 31.27 22.29 -10.84
CA ALA A 604 31.69 23.37 -9.94
C ALA A 604 31.33 23.17 -8.44
N LEU A 605 30.75 22.03 -8.06
CA LEU A 605 30.38 21.76 -6.65
C LEU A 605 31.08 20.56 -6.02
N LEU A 606 31.94 19.85 -6.76
CA LEU A 606 32.68 18.70 -6.23
C LEU A 606 34.08 19.03 -5.73
N ASP A 607 34.53 20.28 -5.85
CA ASP A 607 35.87 20.68 -5.42
C ASP A 607 35.81 21.68 -4.27
N LYS A 608 35.74 21.14 -3.04
CA LYS A 608 36.30 21.72 -1.80
C LYS A 608 36.20 20.70 -0.65
N LYS A 609 37.01 19.65 -0.73
CA LYS A 609 37.55 18.97 0.47
C LYS A 609 38.92 19.58 0.78
N ALA A 610 38.93 20.60 1.63
CA ALA A 610 40.10 20.98 2.40
C ALA A 610 39.57 21.77 3.58
N TRP A 611 39.54 21.17 4.77
CA TRP A 611 39.72 21.76 6.11
C TRP A 611 39.49 20.63 7.12
N VAL A 612 40.53 19.82 7.32
CA VAL A 612 40.78 19.13 8.59
C VAL A 612 42.15 19.64 9.04
N THR A 613 42.16 20.49 10.05
CA THR A 613 43.32 20.73 10.90
C THR A 613 42.81 20.87 12.33
N GLU A 614 43.43 20.10 13.21
CA GLU A 614 43.19 19.90 14.64
C GLU A 614 43.26 21.20 15.48
N PRO A 615 42.80 21.16 16.75
CA PRO A 615 42.64 22.35 17.58
C PRO A 615 43.94 22.74 18.30
N GLU A 616 44.31 24.03 18.26
CA GLU A 616 45.29 24.65 19.17
C GLU A 616 44.62 25.76 19.98
N GLU A 617 44.53 25.47 21.28
CA GLU A 617 44.72 26.31 22.48
C GLU A 617 44.28 27.79 22.50
N GLU A 618 43.50 28.07 23.56
CA GLU A 618 43.30 29.36 24.21
C GLU A 618 44.59 30.18 24.35
N ARG A 619 44.54 31.46 23.98
CA ARG A 619 45.27 32.55 24.65
C ARG A 619 44.68 33.93 24.32
N GLU A 620 44.08 34.52 25.35
CA GLU A 620 44.10 35.93 25.78
C GLU A 620 44.26 37.02 24.70
N GLU A 621 43.21 37.83 24.49
CA GLU A 621 42.96 39.12 25.18
C GLU A 621 41.56 39.65 24.86
#